data_AF-A0A7R9PDI2-F1
#
_entry.id   AF-A0A7R9PDI2-F1
#
_cell.length_a   1.000
_cell.length_b   1.000
_cell.length_c   1.000
_cell.angle_alpha   90.00
_cell.angle_beta   90.00
_cell.angle_gamma   90.00
#
_symmetry.space_group_name_H-M   'P 1'
#
loop_
_entity.id
_entity.type
_entity.pdbx_description
1 polymer ?
#
loop_
_entity_poly.entity_id
_entity_poly.type
_entity_poly.pdbx_seq_one_letter_code
_entity_poly.pdbx_strand_id
1 'polypeptide(L)'
;MNAILSFPANINLYVFHGGSDFCFMNSATYQSSFPTYRSDVSSYDYDAPLTEAGDYTDKYTALVALVTQYSPVKFLTPQLPEESVKEAYPSAEIVGQITLDKLLNTLSSESSTNVKAMELLDINDNSGQSFGFIVYRKTGLEVSSGSVLKIDGQVRDLAIVLVDGVRKTDVFTSMDQQKGFGYFDAESDAQLTLDDDSVGESRTLDILVENWGHRDDTKGIISGSVLLNSVSIQDWELFPLELKGDWVRSLDGWITPSEAQSPAMYRATVDVSSPHDTFLDMSSWGKGNVFVNGFNVGRYFPAAGPAKTLYIPAPLLNAGTNELDTTSAKIALNCDMCWITLPPVVSRYLLSGLEKVEVRPCGCLILVFELFTPASQLVFRETPILG
;
A
#
# COMPACT_ATOMS: atom_id res chain seq x y z
N MET A 1 4.90 35.01 0.30
CA MET A 1 3.98 35.38 -0.80
C MET A 1 3.81 36.91 -0.96
N ASN A 2 3.61 37.69 0.11
CA ASN A 2 3.58 39.17 0.06
C ASN A 2 4.68 39.81 -0.81
N ALA A 3 5.95 39.42 -0.58
CA ALA A 3 7.10 39.94 -1.32
C ALA A 3 7.10 39.59 -2.82
N ILE A 4 6.40 38.51 -3.23
CA ILE A 4 6.28 38.12 -4.64
C ILE A 4 5.18 38.96 -5.29
N LEU A 5 4.02 39.06 -4.63
CA LEU A 5 2.86 39.78 -5.15
C LEU A 5 3.01 41.31 -5.14
N SER A 6 4.03 41.85 -4.46
CA SER A 6 4.41 43.26 -4.60
C SER A 6 5.01 43.61 -5.97
N PHE A 7 5.36 42.60 -6.77
CA PHE A 7 5.77 42.75 -8.16
C PHE A 7 4.67 42.23 -9.08
N PRO A 8 4.64 42.61 -10.37
CA PRO A 8 3.73 42.04 -11.37
C PRO A 8 4.16 40.60 -11.75
N ALA A 9 4.22 39.70 -10.75
CA ALA A 9 4.63 38.32 -10.88
C ALA A 9 3.41 37.39 -10.97
N ASN A 10 3.57 36.31 -11.73
CA ASN A 10 2.63 35.20 -11.73
C ASN A 10 3.07 34.16 -10.69
N ILE A 11 2.11 33.54 -10.01
CA ILE A 11 2.38 32.49 -9.02
C ILE A 11 1.66 31.20 -9.43
N ASN A 12 2.31 30.07 -9.16
CA ASN A 12 1.70 28.76 -9.14
C ASN A 12 1.89 28.17 -7.73
N LEU A 13 0.82 27.72 -7.10
CA LEU A 13 0.87 27.16 -5.75
C LEU A 13 1.10 25.66 -5.84
N TYR A 14 2.32 25.24 -5.50
CA TYR A 14 2.67 23.83 -5.39
C TYR A 14 2.67 23.42 -3.90
N VAL A 15 1.66 22.70 -3.41
CA VAL A 15 0.35 22.44 -4.04
C VAL A 15 -0.74 23.31 -3.41
N PHE A 16 -1.81 23.58 -4.16
CA PHE A 16 -3.00 24.23 -3.62
C PHE A 16 -3.89 23.25 -2.85
N HIS A 17 -3.96 22.02 -3.35
CA HIS A 17 -4.54 20.84 -2.72
C HIS A 17 -3.75 19.65 -3.26
N GLY A 18 -3.19 18.83 -2.37
CA GLY A 18 -2.40 17.68 -2.79
C GLY A 18 -3.19 16.36 -2.78
N GLY A 19 -4.04 16.14 -1.78
CA GLY A 19 -4.87 14.94 -1.69
C GLY A 19 -4.10 13.74 -1.15
N SER A 20 -4.21 12.59 -1.84
CA SER A 20 -3.61 11.31 -1.41
C SER A 20 -2.93 10.59 -2.57
N ASP A 21 -1.77 9.99 -2.29
CA ASP A 21 -1.11 9.02 -3.16
C ASP A 21 -1.72 7.62 -2.94
N PHE A 22 -2.89 7.40 -3.56
CA PHE A 22 -3.57 6.11 -3.51
C PHE A 22 -2.79 4.98 -4.19
N CYS A 23 -3.24 3.75 -3.97
CA CYS A 23 -2.66 2.55 -4.55
C CYS A 23 -1.18 2.39 -4.14
N PHE A 24 -0.30 2.20 -5.12
CA PHE A 24 1.16 2.13 -4.95
C PHE A 24 1.87 3.34 -5.59
N MET A 25 1.15 4.44 -5.79
CA MET A 25 1.59 5.58 -6.61
C MET A 25 2.56 6.53 -5.91
N ASN A 26 2.82 6.32 -4.63
CA ASN A 26 3.78 7.12 -3.87
C ASN A 26 5.17 7.02 -4.49
N SER A 27 5.89 8.15 -4.46
CA SER A 27 7.27 8.23 -4.94
C SER A 27 8.25 7.89 -3.82
N ALA A 28 9.54 8.00 -4.13
CA ALA A 28 10.59 8.01 -3.14
C ALA A 28 11.68 9.00 -3.49
N THR A 29 12.36 9.50 -2.46
CA THR A 29 13.46 10.43 -2.59
C THR A 29 14.73 9.89 -1.93
N TYR A 30 15.86 10.41 -2.40
CA TYR A 30 17.16 10.23 -1.76
C TYR A 30 17.73 11.62 -1.52
N GLN A 31 18.08 11.92 -0.27
CA GLN A 31 18.68 13.20 0.07
C GLN A 31 20.14 13.00 0.45
N SER A 32 21.05 13.75 -0.16
CA SER A 32 22.48 13.64 0.15
C SER A 32 22.83 14.03 1.59
N SER A 33 21.98 14.83 2.25
CA SER A 33 22.08 15.19 3.68
C SER A 33 21.62 14.09 4.64
N PHE A 34 20.84 13.12 4.14
CA PHE A 34 20.36 11.94 4.88
C PHE A 34 20.39 10.76 3.91
N PRO A 35 21.54 10.08 3.72
CA PRO A 35 21.80 9.13 2.64
C PRO A 35 21.06 7.81 2.86
N THR A 36 19.74 7.89 2.95
CA THR A 36 18.81 6.79 3.17
C THR A 36 17.69 6.94 2.17
N TYR A 37 17.24 5.83 1.59
CA TYR A 37 16.10 5.81 0.72
C TYR A 37 14.82 6.14 1.52
N ARG A 38 14.03 7.12 1.07
CA ARG A 38 12.83 7.59 1.77
C ARG A 38 11.62 7.51 0.86
N SER A 39 10.75 6.58 1.18
CA SER A 39 9.41 6.49 0.62
C SER A 39 8.56 7.68 1.06
N ASP A 40 7.84 8.29 0.13
CA ASP A 40 6.81 9.27 0.47
C ASP A 40 5.61 8.55 1.10
N VAL A 41 4.99 9.17 2.10
CA VAL A 41 3.79 8.63 2.76
C VAL A 41 2.57 8.75 1.84
N SER A 42 1.52 7.95 2.07
CA SER A 42 0.31 8.00 1.25
C SER A 42 -0.48 9.31 1.35
N SER A 43 -0.36 10.06 2.45
CA SER A 43 -0.99 11.38 2.54
C SER A 43 -0.16 12.38 1.75
N TYR A 44 -0.79 13.06 0.79
CA TYR A 44 -0.21 14.17 0.04
C TYR A 44 -0.82 15.51 0.49
N ASP A 45 -1.23 15.61 1.76
CA ASP A 45 -1.81 16.82 2.37
C ASP A 45 -0.93 18.07 2.11
N TYR A 46 0.39 17.87 2.20
CA TYR A 46 1.43 18.86 1.88
C TYR A 46 1.40 20.11 2.77
N ASP A 47 0.61 20.12 3.85
CA ASP A 47 0.25 21.35 4.57
C ASP A 47 -0.24 22.41 3.54
N ALA A 48 -1.05 21.98 2.58
CA ALA A 48 -1.55 22.84 1.52
C ALA A 48 -2.65 23.78 2.04
N PRO A 49 -3.06 24.79 1.26
CA PRO A 49 -4.27 25.56 1.57
C PRO A 49 -5.50 24.70 1.85
N LEU A 50 -5.68 23.59 1.13
CA LEU A 50 -6.72 22.59 1.44
C LEU A 50 -6.09 21.32 2.00
N THR A 51 -6.72 20.72 3.00
CA THR A 51 -6.26 19.45 3.59
C THR A 51 -6.32 18.30 2.58
N GLU A 52 -5.80 17.12 2.94
CA GLU A 52 -5.97 15.87 2.20
C GLU A 52 -7.45 15.57 1.86
N ALA A 53 -8.38 15.85 2.77
CA ALA A 53 -9.82 15.67 2.56
C ALA A 53 -10.50 16.87 1.87
N GLY A 54 -9.74 17.91 1.52
CA GLY A 54 -10.24 19.10 0.82
C GLY A 54 -10.81 20.19 1.72
N ASP A 55 -10.60 20.11 3.03
CA ASP A 55 -11.11 21.09 4.00
C ASP A 55 -10.30 22.39 3.95
N TYR A 56 -10.94 23.52 4.24
CA TYR A 56 -10.31 24.83 4.26
C TYR A 56 -9.43 24.99 5.50
N THR A 57 -8.20 25.46 5.29
CA THR A 57 -7.27 25.76 6.39
C THR A 57 -7.18 27.26 6.68
N ASP A 58 -6.52 27.62 7.77
CA ASP A 58 -6.08 29.00 8.02
C ASP A 58 -5.20 29.54 6.87
N LYS A 59 -4.44 28.66 6.22
CA LYS A 59 -3.61 29.00 5.05
C LYS A 59 -4.44 29.35 3.83
N TYR A 60 -5.55 28.65 3.59
CA TYR A 60 -6.52 29.06 2.56
C TYR A 60 -7.10 30.44 2.85
N THR A 61 -7.53 30.68 4.08
CA THR A 61 -8.12 31.97 4.48
C THR A 61 -7.12 33.11 4.29
N ALA A 62 -5.87 32.93 4.73
CA ALA A 62 -4.80 33.89 4.55
C ALA A 62 -4.46 34.12 3.06
N LEU A 63 -4.47 33.05 2.25
CA LEU A 63 -4.26 33.11 0.81
C LEU A 63 -5.34 33.94 0.10
N VAL A 64 -6.62 33.69 0.41
CA VAL A 64 -7.75 34.45 -0.16
C VAL A 64 -7.65 35.94 0.19
N ALA A 65 -7.35 36.27 1.45
CA ALA A 65 -7.17 37.65 1.89
C ALA A 65 -6.03 38.33 1.12
N LEU A 66 -4.92 37.61 0.94
CA LEU A 66 -3.74 38.13 0.27
C LEU A 66 -3.96 38.34 -1.23
N VAL A 67 -4.56 37.38 -1.93
CA VAL A 67 -4.90 37.53 -3.35
C VAL A 67 -5.89 38.67 -3.56
N THR A 68 -6.87 38.81 -2.66
CA THR A 68 -7.85 39.91 -2.70
C THR A 68 -7.19 41.28 -2.56
N GLN A 69 -6.18 41.41 -1.68
CA GLN A 69 -5.47 42.67 -1.47
C GLN A 69 -4.66 43.12 -2.69
N TYR A 70 -4.00 42.19 -3.37
CA TYR A 70 -3.10 42.52 -4.50
C TYR A 70 -3.78 42.44 -5.87
N SER A 71 -5.01 41.91 -5.96
CA SER A 71 -5.71 41.82 -7.23
C SER A 71 -6.18 43.20 -7.71
N PRO A 72 -5.81 43.63 -8.93
CA PRO A 72 -6.34 44.85 -9.54
C PRO A 72 -7.79 44.68 -10.00
N VAL A 73 -8.30 43.44 -10.06
CA VAL A 73 -9.66 43.11 -10.50
C VAL A 73 -10.49 42.66 -9.30
N LYS A 74 -11.67 43.25 -9.12
CA LYS A 74 -12.67 42.74 -8.17
C LYS A 74 -13.24 41.45 -8.71
N PHE A 75 -12.84 40.33 -8.12
CA PHE A 75 -13.43 39.03 -8.44
C PHE A 75 -14.83 38.92 -7.83
N LEU A 76 -15.74 38.27 -8.54
CA LEU A 76 -16.92 37.68 -7.90
C LEU A 76 -16.42 36.45 -7.14
N THR A 77 -16.43 36.51 -5.81
CA THR A 77 -16.12 35.34 -4.98
C THR A 77 -17.41 34.53 -4.82
N PRO A 78 -17.54 33.35 -5.45
CA PRO A 78 -18.71 32.50 -5.24
C PRO A 78 -18.78 32.09 -3.77
N GLN A 79 -19.97 31.67 -3.32
CA GLN A 79 -20.09 31.01 -2.03
C GLN A 79 -19.17 29.77 -2.03
N LEU A 80 -18.43 29.59 -0.95
CA LEU A 80 -17.58 28.42 -0.78
C LEU A 80 -18.45 27.15 -0.80
N PRO A 81 -18.06 26.10 -1.54
CA PRO A 81 -18.60 24.77 -1.37
C PRO A 81 -18.60 24.35 0.11
N GLU A 82 -19.60 23.58 0.51
CA GLU A 82 -19.59 22.94 1.83
C GLU A 82 -18.50 21.87 1.87
N GLU A 83 -17.81 21.77 3.00
CA GLU A 83 -16.85 20.70 3.25
C GLU A 83 -17.57 19.35 3.33
N SER A 84 -16.91 18.29 2.89
CA SER A 84 -17.48 16.96 3.01
C SER A 84 -17.61 16.57 4.48
N VAL A 85 -18.70 15.88 4.81
CA VAL A 85 -18.91 15.35 6.16
C VAL A 85 -17.97 14.15 6.37
N LYS A 86 -17.28 14.12 7.51
CA LYS A 86 -16.50 12.97 7.97
C LYS A 86 -17.23 12.24 9.09
N GLU A 87 -17.12 10.92 9.12
CA GLU A 87 -17.77 10.06 10.13
C GLU A 87 -16.79 9.04 10.71
N ALA A 88 -16.83 8.84 12.03
CA ALA A 88 -16.20 7.70 12.68
C ALA A 88 -17.18 6.54 12.77
N TYR A 89 -17.11 5.62 11.79
CA TYR A 89 -17.93 4.40 11.80
C TYR A 89 -17.57 3.48 12.99
N PRO A 90 -18.48 2.55 13.37
CA PRO A 90 -18.16 1.52 14.34
C PRO A 90 -16.90 0.74 13.95
N SER A 91 -16.11 0.35 14.95
CA SER A 91 -14.94 -0.52 14.71
C SER A 91 -15.37 -1.82 14.03
N ALA A 92 -14.51 -2.30 13.12
CA ALA A 92 -14.75 -3.55 12.40
C ALA A 92 -13.77 -4.63 12.84
N GLU A 93 -14.28 -5.70 13.43
CA GLU A 93 -13.46 -6.84 13.86
C GLU A 93 -12.86 -7.57 12.66
N ILE A 94 -11.66 -8.09 12.84
CA ILE A 94 -11.03 -8.96 11.84
C ILE A 94 -11.67 -10.35 11.94
N VAL A 95 -12.34 -10.76 10.86
CA VAL A 95 -13.16 -11.99 10.79
C VAL A 95 -12.59 -13.03 9.83
N GLY A 96 -11.49 -12.74 9.16
CA GLY A 96 -10.88 -13.67 8.22
C GLY A 96 -9.40 -13.39 7.98
N GLN A 97 -8.66 -14.45 7.69
CA GLN A 97 -7.25 -14.41 7.31
C GLN A 97 -6.97 -15.34 6.12
N ILE A 98 -6.06 -14.94 5.24
CA ILE A 98 -5.41 -15.81 4.25
C ILE A 98 -3.90 -15.64 4.41
N THR A 99 -3.21 -16.73 4.74
CA THR A 99 -1.75 -16.77 4.89
C THR A 99 -1.04 -16.50 3.56
N LEU A 100 0.20 -15.99 3.59
CA LEU A 100 0.99 -15.78 2.38
C LEU A 100 1.07 -17.03 1.49
N ASP A 101 1.35 -18.21 2.03
CA ASP A 101 1.44 -19.44 1.22
C ASP A 101 0.14 -19.74 0.44
N LYS A 102 -1.01 -19.62 1.11
CA LYS A 102 -2.32 -19.73 0.46
C LYS A 102 -2.53 -18.67 -0.62
N LEU A 103 -2.08 -17.43 -0.43
CA LEU A 103 -2.16 -16.41 -1.48
C LEU A 103 -1.29 -16.80 -2.69
N LEU A 104 -0.06 -17.26 -2.46
CA LEU A 104 0.85 -17.68 -3.53
C LEU A 104 0.29 -18.84 -4.35
N ASN A 105 -0.45 -19.76 -3.73
CA ASN A 105 -1.14 -20.85 -4.43
C ASN A 105 -2.26 -20.39 -5.38
N THR A 106 -2.69 -19.13 -5.29
CA THR A 106 -3.66 -18.54 -6.24
C THR A 106 -3.01 -17.81 -7.41
N LEU A 107 -1.68 -17.69 -7.41
CA LEU A 107 -0.92 -16.92 -8.39
C LEU A 107 -0.14 -17.85 -9.32
N SER A 108 0.10 -17.35 -10.53
CA SER A 108 1.09 -17.94 -11.43
C SER A 108 2.49 -17.51 -10.99
N SER A 109 3.42 -18.45 -10.98
CA SER A 109 4.85 -18.17 -10.79
C SER A 109 5.63 -18.21 -12.10
N GLU A 110 6.71 -17.47 -12.17
CA GLU A 110 7.73 -17.59 -13.21
C GLU A 110 8.94 -18.36 -12.66
N SER A 111 9.41 -19.38 -13.38
CA SER A 111 10.66 -20.08 -13.01
C SER A 111 11.87 -19.34 -13.57
N SER A 112 12.90 -19.14 -12.74
CA SER A 112 14.13 -18.48 -13.18
C SER A 112 15.37 -19.04 -12.50
N THR A 113 16.46 -19.24 -13.25
CA THR A 113 17.73 -19.71 -12.66
C THR A 113 18.29 -18.75 -11.60
N ASN A 114 18.08 -17.44 -11.77
CA ASN A 114 18.53 -16.41 -10.85
C ASN A 114 17.36 -15.53 -10.43
N VAL A 115 17.53 -14.79 -9.33
CA VAL A 115 16.60 -13.70 -8.99
C VAL A 115 16.58 -12.65 -10.11
N LYS A 116 15.39 -12.07 -10.34
CA LYS A 116 15.16 -11.00 -11.32
C LYS A 116 14.56 -9.78 -10.65
N ALA A 117 14.87 -8.59 -11.18
CA ALA A 117 14.14 -7.38 -10.85
C ALA A 117 12.68 -7.50 -11.33
N MET A 118 11.77 -6.81 -10.65
CA MET A 118 10.32 -6.82 -10.92
C MET A 118 10.00 -6.46 -12.37
N GLU A 119 10.68 -5.46 -12.93
CA GLU A 119 10.48 -4.96 -14.30
C GLU A 119 11.02 -5.89 -15.39
N LEU A 120 11.76 -6.94 -15.02
CA LEU A 120 12.34 -7.92 -15.93
C LEU A 120 11.57 -9.26 -15.94
N LEU A 121 10.44 -9.32 -15.26
CA LEU A 121 9.54 -10.48 -15.30
C LEU A 121 8.82 -10.56 -16.65
N ASP A 122 8.56 -11.78 -17.11
CA ASP A 122 7.86 -12.06 -18.36
C ASP A 122 6.33 -12.04 -18.15
N ILE A 123 5.83 -10.93 -17.58
CA ILE A 123 4.41 -10.69 -17.28
C ILE A 123 3.94 -9.36 -17.90
N ASN A 124 2.63 -9.11 -17.85
CA ASN A 124 2.02 -7.87 -18.37
C ASN A 124 2.52 -7.54 -19.80
N ASP A 125 2.43 -8.51 -20.72
CA ASP A 125 2.92 -8.36 -22.10
C ASP A 125 4.41 -7.98 -22.21
N ASN A 126 5.24 -8.51 -21.30
CA ASN A 126 6.68 -8.25 -21.15
C ASN A 126 7.03 -6.83 -20.68
N SER A 127 6.09 -6.09 -20.08
CA SER A 127 6.42 -4.86 -19.37
C SER A 127 6.93 -5.10 -17.94
N GLY A 128 6.89 -6.35 -17.48
CA GLY A 128 7.24 -6.72 -16.12
C GLY A 128 6.22 -6.26 -15.10
N GLN A 129 6.60 -6.37 -13.83
CA GLN A 129 5.80 -5.92 -12.69
C GLN A 129 6.19 -4.49 -12.30
N SER A 130 5.22 -3.57 -12.29
CA SER A 130 5.48 -2.18 -11.89
C SER A 130 5.42 -1.97 -10.38
N PHE A 131 4.41 -2.53 -9.70
CA PHE A 131 4.13 -2.19 -8.31
C PHE A 131 3.83 -3.41 -7.43
N GLY A 132 3.77 -3.16 -6.12
CA GLY A 132 3.39 -4.15 -5.11
C GLY A 132 4.59 -4.89 -4.57
N PHE A 133 4.50 -6.21 -4.58
CA PHE A 133 5.46 -7.10 -3.93
C PHE A 133 5.89 -8.22 -4.87
N ILE A 134 7.01 -8.87 -4.59
CA ILE A 134 7.44 -10.09 -5.28
C ILE A 134 7.94 -11.08 -4.25
N VAL A 135 7.60 -12.36 -4.39
CA VAL A 135 8.21 -13.45 -3.60
C VAL A 135 9.20 -14.21 -4.46
N TYR A 136 10.43 -14.30 -3.98
CA TYR A 136 11.45 -15.22 -4.48
C TYR A 136 11.41 -16.48 -3.62
N ARG A 137 10.87 -17.58 -4.17
CA ARG A 137 10.71 -18.85 -3.48
C ARG A 137 11.76 -19.85 -3.94
N LYS A 138 12.34 -20.58 -2.99
CA LYS A 138 13.14 -21.78 -3.24
C LYS A 138 12.73 -22.90 -2.29
N THR A 139 12.29 -24.01 -2.86
CA THR A 139 12.09 -25.27 -2.12
C THR A 139 13.33 -26.15 -2.21
N GLY A 140 13.43 -27.17 -1.36
CA GLY A 140 14.51 -28.16 -1.49
C GLY A 140 15.78 -27.81 -0.71
N LEU A 141 15.75 -26.79 0.15
CA LEU A 141 16.96 -26.30 0.83
C LEU A 141 17.22 -27.04 2.14
N GLU A 142 18.49 -27.27 2.45
CA GLU A 142 18.91 -27.65 3.79
C GLU A 142 19.24 -26.38 4.58
N VAL A 143 18.37 -26.02 5.52
CA VAL A 143 18.58 -24.91 6.45
C VAL A 143 18.72 -25.51 7.85
N SER A 144 19.83 -25.20 8.52
CA SER A 144 20.08 -25.59 9.91
C SER A 144 20.35 -24.35 10.76
N SER A 145 20.22 -24.47 12.09
CA SER A 145 20.65 -23.41 13.01
C SER A 145 22.09 -22.99 12.72
N GLY A 146 22.30 -21.66 12.71
CA GLY A 146 23.56 -21.03 12.33
C GLY A 146 23.77 -20.89 10.81
N SER A 147 22.82 -21.30 9.97
CA SER A 147 22.93 -21.06 8.52
C SER A 147 22.91 -19.56 8.24
N VAL A 148 23.75 -19.10 7.32
CA VAL A 148 23.88 -17.68 7.00
C VAL A 148 23.31 -17.42 5.62
N LEU A 149 22.28 -16.58 5.57
CA LEU A 149 21.72 -16.04 4.34
C LEU A 149 22.34 -14.67 4.05
N LYS A 150 22.84 -14.50 2.82
CA LYS A 150 23.36 -13.24 2.32
C LYS A 150 22.72 -12.92 0.97
N ILE A 151 22.41 -11.66 0.73
CA ILE A 151 22.01 -11.17 -0.59
C ILE A 151 23.16 -10.31 -1.09
N ASP A 152 23.93 -10.79 -2.07
CA ASP A 152 25.04 -10.02 -2.66
C ASP A 152 24.53 -8.92 -3.60
N GLY A 153 23.31 -9.10 -4.12
CA GLY A 153 22.57 -8.07 -4.85
C GLY A 153 22.04 -6.97 -3.94
N GLN A 154 21.49 -5.92 -4.54
CA GLN A 154 20.81 -4.89 -3.77
C GLN A 154 19.33 -5.22 -3.60
N VAL A 155 18.80 -5.20 -2.38
CA VAL A 155 17.37 -5.28 -2.12
C VAL A 155 16.74 -3.90 -2.36
N ARG A 156 15.64 -3.85 -3.12
CA ARG A 156 14.86 -2.64 -3.38
C ARG A 156 13.37 -2.91 -3.16
N ASP A 157 12.79 -2.59 -1.99
CA ASP A 157 13.36 -1.75 -0.92
C ASP A 157 13.37 -2.41 0.47
N LEU A 158 12.46 -3.36 0.73
CA LEU A 158 12.44 -4.17 1.95
C LEU A 158 12.23 -5.64 1.62
N ALA A 159 13.12 -6.52 2.09
CA ALA A 159 13.00 -7.96 2.06
C ALA A 159 12.61 -8.53 3.43
N ILE A 160 11.58 -9.36 3.45
CA ILE A 160 11.16 -10.17 4.59
C ILE A 160 11.46 -11.63 4.25
N VAL A 161 12.27 -12.28 5.08
CA VAL A 161 12.66 -13.68 4.89
C VAL A 161 11.75 -14.58 5.71
N LEU A 162 11.25 -15.64 5.09
CA LEU A 162 10.52 -16.71 5.75
C LEU A 162 11.15 -18.07 5.44
N VAL A 163 11.17 -18.95 6.43
CA VAL A 163 11.49 -20.37 6.26
C VAL A 163 10.27 -21.17 6.69
N ASP A 164 9.75 -22.01 5.79
CA ASP A 164 8.49 -22.76 5.96
C ASP A 164 7.33 -21.86 6.42
N GLY A 165 7.25 -20.66 5.85
CA GLY A 165 6.23 -19.67 6.18
C GLY A 165 6.43 -18.95 7.52
N VAL A 166 7.50 -19.20 8.27
CA VAL A 166 7.82 -18.51 9.53
C VAL A 166 8.84 -17.40 9.28
N ARG A 167 8.52 -16.15 9.67
CA ARG A 167 9.44 -15.02 9.51
C ARG A 167 10.75 -15.23 10.28
N LYS A 168 11.86 -14.85 9.65
CA LYS A 168 13.21 -14.85 10.21
C LYS A 168 13.83 -13.46 10.33
N THR A 169 13.36 -12.47 9.56
CA THR A 169 13.76 -11.07 9.73
C THR A 169 13.06 -10.40 10.91
N ASP A 170 13.74 -9.45 11.54
CA ASP A 170 13.16 -8.66 12.63
C ASP A 170 12.03 -7.75 12.15
N VAL A 171 11.11 -7.44 13.07
CA VAL A 171 10.09 -6.40 12.87
C VAL A 171 10.75 -5.03 13.00
N PHE A 172 10.36 -4.10 12.13
CA PHE A 172 10.83 -2.72 12.20
C PHE A 172 10.30 -2.03 13.47
N THR A 173 11.22 -1.45 14.23
CA THR A 173 10.99 -0.71 15.48
C THR A 173 11.69 0.64 15.50
N SER A 174 12.76 0.82 14.71
CA SER A 174 13.46 2.09 14.59
C SER A 174 14.15 2.27 13.24
N MET A 175 14.43 3.52 12.90
CA MET A 175 15.14 3.90 11.67
C MET A 175 16.56 3.31 11.56
N ASP A 176 17.22 3.03 12.69
CA ASP A 176 18.58 2.49 12.69
C ASP A 176 18.65 1.08 12.09
N GLN A 177 17.55 0.33 12.10
CA GLN A 177 17.47 -1.02 11.51
C GLN A 177 17.58 -1.01 9.98
N GLN A 178 17.41 0.14 9.31
CA GLN A 178 17.49 0.21 7.84
C GLN A 178 18.90 -0.08 7.28
N LYS A 179 19.93 -0.10 8.13
CA LYS A 179 21.27 -0.56 7.76
C LYS A 179 21.47 -2.07 7.88
N GLY A 180 20.51 -2.77 8.47
CA GLY A 180 20.53 -4.21 8.65
C GLY A 180 20.15 -4.97 7.37
N PHE A 181 20.27 -6.29 7.43
CA PHE A 181 19.94 -7.17 6.32
C PHE A 181 18.52 -6.93 5.78
N GLY A 182 18.38 -6.92 4.45
CA GLY A 182 17.09 -6.88 3.78
C GLY A 182 16.52 -5.48 3.52
N TYR A 183 17.22 -4.40 3.89
CA TYR A 183 16.80 -3.04 3.54
C TYR A 183 17.62 -2.48 2.37
N PHE A 184 17.08 -1.46 1.70
CA PHE A 184 17.78 -0.74 0.63
C PHE A 184 19.16 -0.21 1.05
N ASP A 185 19.24 0.30 2.29
CA ASP A 185 20.44 0.92 2.87
C ASP A 185 21.31 -0.07 3.66
N ALA A 186 21.10 -1.38 3.48
CA ALA A 186 21.86 -2.42 4.15
C ALA A 186 23.37 -2.29 3.90
N GLU A 187 24.17 -2.53 4.93
CA GLU A 187 25.64 -2.62 4.78
C GLU A 187 26.02 -3.81 3.88
N SER A 188 27.15 -3.72 3.17
CA SER A 188 27.52 -4.71 2.14
C SER A 188 27.85 -6.10 2.69
N ASP A 189 28.13 -6.20 3.99
CA ASP A 189 28.35 -7.43 4.74
C ASP A 189 27.15 -7.82 5.62
N ALA A 190 26.01 -7.12 5.50
CA ALA A 190 24.79 -7.47 6.19
C ALA A 190 24.34 -8.89 5.81
N GLN A 191 24.06 -9.69 6.82
CA GLN A 191 23.70 -11.10 6.70
C GLN A 191 22.64 -11.46 7.72
N LEU A 192 21.83 -12.47 7.41
CA LEU A 192 20.81 -13.01 8.31
C LEU A 192 21.22 -14.41 8.74
N THR A 193 21.41 -14.60 10.05
CA THR A 193 21.56 -15.94 10.62
C THR A 193 20.17 -16.56 10.76
N LEU A 194 20.00 -17.75 10.19
CA LEU A 194 18.78 -18.53 10.28
C LEU A 194 18.93 -19.52 11.42
N ASP A 195 18.03 -19.44 12.39
CA ASP A 195 17.85 -20.46 13.41
C ASP A 195 16.69 -21.38 13.03
N ASP A 196 17.06 -22.63 12.74
CA ASP A 196 16.16 -23.74 12.47
C ASP A 196 16.70 -25.00 13.15
N ASP A 197 15.97 -25.46 14.17
CA ASP A 197 16.37 -26.60 14.98
C ASP A 197 16.10 -27.96 14.31
N SER A 198 15.39 -27.99 13.18
CA SER A 198 15.01 -29.26 12.56
C SER A 198 16.04 -29.66 11.48
N VAL A 199 16.84 -30.66 11.84
CA VAL A 199 17.97 -31.15 11.04
C VAL A 199 17.50 -32.21 10.04
N GLY A 200 17.93 -32.09 8.79
CA GLY A 200 17.73 -33.10 7.75
C GLY A 200 16.36 -33.03 7.04
N GLU A 201 15.60 -31.97 7.27
CA GLU A 201 14.36 -31.69 6.56
C GLU A 201 14.60 -30.72 5.40
N SER A 202 13.89 -30.94 4.30
CA SER A 202 13.90 -30.04 3.17
C SER A 202 12.99 -28.84 3.46
N ARG A 203 13.54 -27.64 3.27
CA ARG A 203 12.90 -26.37 3.61
C ARG A 203 12.48 -25.57 2.40
N THR A 204 11.49 -24.71 2.62
CA THR A 204 11.08 -23.65 1.69
C THR A 204 11.54 -22.31 2.22
N LEU A 205 12.38 -21.62 1.45
CA LEU A 205 12.79 -20.25 1.68
C LEU A 205 11.93 -19.32 0.81
N ASP A 206 11.26 -18.37 1.44
CA ASP A 206 10.58 -17.27 0.76
C ASP A 206 11.26 -15.95 1.11
N ILE A 207 11.58 -15.15 0.10
CA ILE A 207 12.00 -13.76 0.28
C ILE A 207 10.93 -12.86 -0.34
N LEU A 208 10.07 -12.29 0.51
CA LEU A 208 9.07 -11.30 0.10
C LEU A 208 9.75 -9.93 0.01
N VAL A 209 9.81 -9.35 -1.17
CA VAL A 209 10.33 -7.99 -1.38
C VAL A 209 9.20 -7.02 -1.67
N GLU A 210 9.17 -5.90 -0.94
CA GLU A 210 8.26 -4.79 -1.16
C GLU A 210 8.95 -3.66 -1.92
N ASN A 211 8.29 -3.16 -2.96
CA ASN A 211 8.61 -1.90 -3.62
C ASN A 211 8.01 -0.72 -2.83
N TRP A 212 8.83 0.20 -2.35
CA TRP A 212 8.44 1.38 -1.56
C TRP A 212 8.20 2.66 -2.39
N GLY A 213 8.21 2.60 -3.71
CA GLY A 213 7.96 3.72 -4.62
C GLY A 213 9.11 3.95 -5.60
N HIS A 214 8.83 4.42 -6.81
CA HIS A 214 9.88 4.58 -7.82
C HIS A 214 10.60 5.91 -7.73
N ARG A 215 11.89 5.87 -8.05
CA ARG A 215 12.76 7.02 -8.32
C ARG A 215 13.61 6.75 -9.57
N ASP A 216 12.94 6.41 -10.67
CA ASP A 216 13.56 5.92 -11.92
C ASP A 216 14.47 4.69 -11.69
N ASP A 217 14.08 3.83 -10.75
CA ASP A 217 14.83 2.65 -10.34
C ASP A 217 14.01 1.36 -10.51
N THR A 218 14.74 0.26 -10.75
CA THR A 218 14.18 -1.10 -10.76
C THR A 218 14.01 -1.62 -9.34
N LYS A 219 13.08 -2.55 -9.14
CA LYS A 219 12.66 -3.06 -7.82
C LYS A 219 12.82 -4.57 -7.66
N GLY A 220 12.76 -5.06 -6.43
CA GLY A 220 13.06 -6.45 -6.08
C GLY A 220 14.52 -6.67 -5.67
N ILE A 221 15.07 -7.85 -5.91
CA ILE A 221 16.50 -8.13 -5.73
C ILE A 221 17.24 -7.82 -7.03
N ILE A 222 18.02 -6.74 -7.02
CA ILE A 222 18.69 -6.20 -8.20
C ILE A 222 20.07 -6.82 -8.34
N SER A 223 20.23 -7.64 -9.38
CA SER A 223 21.48 -8.31 -9.74
C SER A 223 22.07 -9.18 -8.61
N GLY A 224 23.24 -9.77 -8.84
CA GLY A 224 23.94 -10.58 -7.84
C GLY A 224 23.29 -11.96 -7.59
N SER A 225 23.59 -12.53 -6.43
CA SER A 225 23.10 -13.84 -6.01
C SER A 225 22.60 -13.78 -4.57
N VAL A 226 21.67 -14.66 -4.24
CA VAL A 226 21.34 -14.97 -2.85
C VAL A 226 22.15 -16.19 -2.46
N LEU A 227 22.90 -16.09 -1.39
CA LEU A 227 23.80 -17.12 -0.90
C LEU A 227 23.25 -17.72 0.40
N LEU A 228 23.23 -19.04 0.49
CA LEU A 228 23.08 -19.77 1.75
C LEU A 228 24.41 -20.44 2.07
N ASN A 229 25.01 -20.12 3.23
CA ASN A 229 26.31 -20.65 3.64
C ASN A 229 27.40 -20.46 2.55
N SER A 230 27.41 -19.29 1.92
CA SER A 230 28.30 -18.90 0.82
C SER A 230 28.09 -19.68 -0.50
N VAL A 231 27.02 -20.46 -0.62
CA VAL A 231 26.65 -21.19 -1.84
C VAL A 231 25.47 -20.47 -2.49
N SER A 232 25.58 -20.18 -3.79
CA SER A 232 24.52 -19.51 -4.54
C SER A 232 23.29 -20.41 -4.68
N ILE A 233 22.14 -19.86 -4.29
CA ILE A 233 20.84 -20.47 -4.50
C ILE A 233 20.38 -20.15 -5.92
N GLN A 234 20.03 -21.19 -6.67
CA GLN A 234 19.57 -21.10 -8.05
C GLN A 234 18.19 -21.73 -8.21
N ASP A 235 17.58 -21.55 -9.38
CA ASP A 235 16.28 -22.12 -9.78
C ASP A 235 15.16 -21.74 -8.82
N TRP A 236 14.79 -20.47 -8.91
CA TRP A 236 13.77 -19.77 -8.15
C TRP A 236 12.40 -19.88 -8.80
N GLU A 237 11.37 -19.87 -7.97
CA GLU A 237 9.99 -19.56 -8.35
C GLU A 237 9.69 -18.12 -7.95
N LEU A 238 9.30 -17.29 -8.92
CA LEU A 238 9.05 -15.86 -8.75
C LEU A 238 7.54 -15.61 -8.78
N PHE A 239 6.99 -15.09 -7.68
CA PHE A 239 5.56 -14.79 -7.57
C PHE A 239 5.33 -13.29 -7.53
N PRO A 240 4.89 -12.66 -8.65
CA PRO A 240 4.51 -11.26 -8.65
C PRO A 240 3.19 -11.06 -7.89
N LEU A 241 3.22 -10.23 -6.86
CA LEU A 241 2.10 -9.84 -6.01
C LEU A 241 1.71 -8.38 -6.31
N GLU A 242 1.01 -8.17 -7.42
CA GLU A 242 0.52 -6.84 -7.83
C GLU A 242 -0.67 -6.35 -6.99
N LEU A 243 -1.34 -7.25 -6.28
CA LEU A 243 -2.53 -6.99 -5.45
C LEU A 243 -3.60 -6.15 -6.19
N LYS A 244 -3.86 -6.48 -7.46
CA LYS A 244 -4.89 -5.84 -8.29
C LYS A 244 -6.27 -5.98 -7.62
N GLY A 245 -7.07 -4.92 -7.69
CA GLY A 245 -8.34 -4.82 -6.95
C GLY A 245 -9.32 -5.96 -7.24
N ASP A 246 -9.44 -6.37 -8.50
CA ASP A 246 -10.30 -7.48 -8.92
C ASP A 246 -9.87 -8.81 -8.29
N TRP A 247 -8.56 -9.09 -8.30
CA TRP A 247 -7.99 -10.27 -7.66
C TRP A 247 -8.22 -10.25 -6.15
N VAL A 248 -7.95 -9.11 -5.50
CA VAL A 248 -8.17 -8.90 -4.06
C VAL A 248 -9.64 -9.14 -3.67
N ARG A 249 -10.61 -8.70 -4.49
CA ARG A 249 -12.04 -8.96 -4.25
C ARG A 249 -12.44 -10.43 -4.45
N SER A 250 -11.75 -11.14 -5.34
CA SER A 250 -12.04 -12.54 -5.64
C SER A 250 -11.49 -13.53 -4.59
N LEU A 251 -10.67 -13.07 -3.65
CA LEU A 251 -10.05 -13.92 -2.64
C LEU A 251 -11.10 -14.64 -1.79
N ASP A 252 -10.94 -15.96 -1.66
CA ASP A 252 -11.79 -16.85 -0.87
C ASP A 252 -10.95 -17.69 0.11
N GLY A 253 -11.53 -18.76 0.68
CA GLY A 253 -10.78 -19.67 1.55
C GLY A 253 -10.34 -19.08 2.91
N TRP A 254 -11.00 -18.00 3.34
CA TRP A 254 -10.75 -17.29 4.60
C TRP A 254 -10.86 -18.22 5.82
N ILE A 255 -9.80 -18.25 6.63
CA ILE A 255 -9.77 -18.96 7.91
C ILE A 255 -9.99 -18.01 9.08
N THR A 256 -10.28 -18.57 10.26
CA THR A 256 -10.26 -17.80 11.51
C THR A 256 -8.88 -17.17 11.70
N PRO A 257 -8.80 -15.86 12.01
CA PRO A 257 -7.53 -15.21 12.27
C PRO A 257 -6.77 -15.86 13.43
N SER A 258 -5.48 -16.10 13.22
CA SER A 258 -4.54 -16.49 14.28
C SER A 258 -3.45 -15.44 14.43
N GLU A 259 -2.71 -15.49 15.54
CA GLU A 259 -1.47 -14.71 15.66
C GLU A 259 -0.56 -15.05 14.46
N ALA A 260 -0.23 -14.04 13.68
CA ALA A 260 0.54 -14.25 12.46
C ALA A 260 2.02 -14.09 12.72
N GLN A 261 2.77 -15.09 12.31
CA GLN A 261 4.24 -15.07 12.26
C GLN A 261 4.76 -14.70 10.86
N SER A 262 3.87 -14.30 9.95
CA SER A 262 4.16 -14.03 8.54
C SER A 262 3.24 -12.96 7.96
N PRO A 263 3.59 -12.35 6.82
CA PRO A 263 2.66 -11.56 6.03
C PRO A 263 1.37 -12.34 5.71
N ALA A 264 0.23 -11.64 5.71
CA ALA A 264 -1.07 -12.24 5.44
C ALA A 264 -2.10 -11.19 5.00
N MET A 265 -3.16 -11.66 4.34
CA MET A 265 -4.35 -10.86 4.04
C MET A 265 -5.38 -11.05 5.16
N TYR A 266 -5.93 -9.95 5.68
CA TYR A 266 -6.98 -9.93 6.69
C TYR A 266 -8.25 -9.32 6.14
N ARG A 267 -9.39 -9.75 6.67
CA ARG A 267 -10.72 -9.29 6.25
C ARG A 267 -11.54 -8.77 7.42
N ALA A 268 -12.15 -7.62 7.20
CA ALA A 268 -13.23 -7.07 8.01
C ALA A 268 -14.39 -6.61 7.12
N THR A 269 -15.54 -6.41 7.74
CA THR A 269 -16.72 -5.80 7.11
C THR A 269 -17.26 -4.73 8.04
N VAL A 270 -17.56 -3.54 7.49
CA VAL A 270 -18.15 -2.43 8.25
C VAL A 270 -19.51 -2.05 7.68
N ASP A 271 -20.51 -1.94 8.55
CA ASP A 271 -21.84 -1.47 8.17
C ASP A 271 -21.86 0.06 8.10
N VAL A 272 -22.00 0.60 6.89
CA VAL A 272 -22.04 2.04 6.62
C VAL A 272 -23.48 2.45 6.31
N SER A 273 -24.12 3.22 7.19
CA SER A 273 -25.51 3.64 6.95
C SER A 273 -25.63 4.71 5.85
N SER A 274 -24.75 5.71 5.91
CA SER A 274 -24.61 6.80 4.95
C SER A 274 -23.13 6.99 4.63
N PRO A 275 -22.71 6.88 3.37
CA PRO A 275 -21.33 7.11 2.98
C PRO A 275 -20.89 8.56 3.21
N HIS A 276 -19.99 8.70 4.17
CA HIS A 276 -19.22 9.89 4.53
C HIS A 276 -17.73 9.57 4.51
N ASP A 277 -16.90 10.60 4.34
CA ASP A 277 -15.46 10.46 4.38
C ASP A 277 -15.03 9.93 5.77
N THR A 278 -13.95 9.18 5.84
CA THR A 278 -13.43 8.69 7.13
C THR A 278 -11.92 8.53 7.06
N PHE A 279 -11.29 8.44 8.23
CA PHE A 279 -9.89 8.06 8.36
C PHE A 279 -9.80 6.72 9.08
N LEU A 280 -9.02 5.80 8.53
CA LEU A 280 -8.75 4.52 9.17
C LEU A 280 -7.50 4.63 10.03
N ASP A 281 -7.62 4.39 11.33
CA ASP A 281 -6.52 4.44 12.31
C ASP A 281 -5.69 3.16 12.26
N MET A 282 -4.46 3.32 11.77
CA MET A 282 -3.49 2.24 11.61
C MET A 282 -2.46 2.22 12.75
N SER A 283 -2.61 3.02 13.80
CA SER A 283 -1.60 3.18 14.87
C SER A 283 -1.27 1.87 15.59
N SER A 284 -2.19 0.91 15.62
CA SER A 284 -2.01 -0.41 16.26
C SER A 284 -1.61 -1.51 15.28
N TRP A 285 -1.40 -1.18 14.01
CA TRP A 285 -1.00 -2.10 12.96
C TRP A 285 0.51 -2.02 12.70
N GLY A 286 1.07 -2.98 11.96
CA GLY A 286 2.50 -3.05 11.69
C GLY A 286 2.90 -2.25 10.45
N LYS A 287 2.78 -2.87 9.28
CA LYS A 287 3.04 -2.24 7.98
C LYS A 287 2.25 -2.97 6.90
N GLY A 288 1.71 -2.25 5.92
CA GLY A 288 0.99 -2.92 4.85
C GLY A 288 0.21 -2.01 3.92
N ASN A 289 -0.79 -2.59 3.29
CA ASN A 289 -1.74 -1.93 2.40
C ASN A 289 -3.19 -2.22 2.80
N VAL A 290 -4.06 -1.24 2.59
CA VAL A 290 -5.50 -1.40 2.85
C VAL A 290 -6.28 -1.29 1.54
N PHE A 291 -7.30 -2.13 1.41
CA PHE A 291 -8.20 -2.16 0.29
C PHE A 291 -9.64 -1.99 0.79
N VAL A 292 -10.38 -1.05 0.21
CA VAL A 292 -11.80 -0.82 0.52
C VAL A 292 -12.60 -1.15 -0.73
N ASN A 293 -13.45 -2.17 -0.67
CA ASN A 293 -14.21 -2.69 -1.82
C ASN A 293 -13.29 -2.97 -3.04
N GLY A 294 -12.06 -3.44 -2.77
CA GLY A 294 -11.04 -3.73 -3.76
C GLY A 294 -10.23 -2.53 -4.27
N PHE A 295 -10.57 -1.29 -3.89
CA PHE A 295 -9.73 -0.14 -4.18
C PHE A 295 -8.59 -0.04 -3.16
N ASN A 296 -7.34 0.03 -3.62
CA ASN A 296 -6.17 0.17 -2.75
C ASN A 296 -6.08 1.63 -2.24
N VAL A 297 -6.39 1.84 -0.97
CA VAL A 297 -6.39 3.19 -0.35
C VAL A 297 -4.98 3.66 0.05
N GLY A 298 -3.97 2.81 -0.09
CA GLY A 298 -2.58 3.18 0.12
C GLY A 298 -1.86 2.35 1.18
N ARG A 299 -0.70 2.84 1.59
CA ARG A 299 0.25 2.17 2.48
C ARG A 299 0.18 2.77 3.88
N TYR A 300 0.31 1.93 4.90
CA TYR A 300 0.50 2.38 6.27
C TYR A 300 1.82 1.85 6.83
N PHE A 301 2.48 2.67 7.65
CA PHE A 301 3.66 2.27 8.41
C PHE A 301 3.81 3.13 9.69
N PRO A 302 2.91 2.97 10.67
CA PRO A 302 2.84 3.82 11.86
C PRO A 302 4.12 3.86 12.71
N ALA A 303 4.90 2.76 12.72
CA ALA A 303 6.17 2.69 13.44
C ALA A 303 7.25 3.61 12.82
N ALA A 304 7.20 3.82 11.50
CA ALA A 304 8.07 4.79 10.83
C ALA A 304 7.48 6.21 10.89
N GLY A 305 6.14 6.33 10.86
CA GLY A 305 5.43 7.62 10.89
C GLY A 305 5.75 8.51 9.67
N PRO A 306 5.34 9.79 9.70
CA PRO A 306 4.48 10.41 10.71
C PRO A 306 3.00 10.03 10.57
N ALA A 307 2.55 9.65 9.37
CA ALA A 307 1.16 9.31 9.11
C ALA A 307 0.75 8.01 9.83
N LYS A 308 -0.36 8.06 10.58
CA LYS A 308 -0.94 6.91 11.28
C LYS A 308 -2.37 6.60 10.85
N THR A 309 -2.90 7.37 9.91
CA THR A 309 -4.24 7.19 9.35
C THR A 309 -4.19 7.11 7.84
N LEU A 310 -5.14 6.38 7.25
CA LEU A 310 -5.40 6.38 5.81
C LEU A 310 -6.75 7.04 5.53
N TYR A 311 -6.77 8.01 4.62
CA TYR A 311 -8.01 8.67 4.18
C TYR A 311 -8.84 7.73 3.29
N ILE A 312 -10.12 7.59 3.61
CA ILE A 312 -11.09 6.83 2.82
C ILE A 312 -12.19 7.81 2.38
N PRO A 313 -12.19 8.24 1.11
CA PRO A 313 -13.24 9.10 0.60
C PRO A 313 -14.58 8.34 0.47
N ALA A 314 -15.68 9.03 0.76
CA ALA A 314 -17.04 8.50 0.76
C ALA A 314 -17.42 7.71 -0.51
N PRO A 315 -16.99 8.09 -1.74
CA PRO A 315 -17.30 7.32 -2.95
C PRO A 315 -16.74 5.90 -2.99
N LEU A 316 -15.77 5.55 -2.13
CA LEU A 316 -15.28 4.17 -1.99
C LEU A 316 -16.16 3.31 -1.08
N LEU A 317 -17.08 3.92 -0.35
CA LEU A 317 -17.98 3.26 0.59
C LEU A 317 -19.37 3.04 -0.03
N ASN A 318 -19.99 1.93 0.33
CA ASN A 318 -21.34 1.56 -0.10
C ASN A 318 -22.31 1.70 1.08
N ALA A 319 -23.49 2.27 0.84
CA ALA A 319 -24.53 2.39 1.85
C ALA A 319 -25.21 1.04 2.13
N GLY A 320 -25.19 0.56 3.36
CA GLY A 320 -25.82 -0.67 3.82
C GLY A 320 -25.05 -1.95 3.48
N THR A 321 -25.72 -3.09 3.67
CA THR A 321 -25.23 -4.41 3.27
C THR A 321 -25.47 -4.62 1.77
N ASN A 322 -24.44 -4.48 0.92
CA ASN A 322 -24.50 -4.70 -0.52
C ASN A 322 -23.71 -5.94 -0.96
N GLU A 323 -24.33 -6.71 -1.85
CA GLU A 323 -23.67 -7.82 -2.54
C GLU A 323 -22.50 -7.33 -3.39
N LEU A 324 -21.42 -8.12 -3.44
CA LEU A 324 -20.38 -8.01 -4.44
C LEU A 324 -21.00 -8.32 -5.82
N ASP A 325 -21.47 -7.31 -6.53
CA ASP A 325 -21.82 -7.45 -7.93
C ASP A 325 -20.53 -7.47 -8.76
N THR A 326 -20.14 -8.65 -9.22
CA THR A 326 -19.01 -8.83 -10.14
C THR A 326 -19.31 -8.35 -11.56
N THR A 327 -20.51 -7.79 -11.81
CA THR A 327 -21.00 -7.43 -13.15
C THR A 327 -21.55 -6.00 -13.31
N SER A 328 -21.72 -5.19 -12.26
CA SER A 328 -22.10 -3.78 -12.45
C SER A 328 -20.91 -2.83 -12.49
N ALA A 329 -20.67 -2.30 -13.69
CA ALA A 329 -19.85 -1.11 -13.91
C ALA A 329 -20.41 0.07 -13.11
N LYS A 330 -19.82 0.35 -11.94
CA LYS A 330 -20.00 1.61 -11.21
C LYS A 330 -18.62 2.14 -10.86
N ILE A 331 -18.24 3.18 -11.59
CA ILE A 331 -16.98 3.94 -11.50
C ILE A 331 -15.77 3.01 -11.39
N ALA A 332 -15.21 2.63 -12.54
CA ALA A 332 -13.89 2.02 -12.60
C ALA A 332 -12.84 3.03 -12.12
N LEU A 333 -12.66 3.13 -10.80
CA LEU A 333 -11.43 3.62 -10.20
C LEU A 333 -10.40 2.50 -10.30
N ASN A 334 -9.99 2.18 -11.54
CA ASN A 334 -8.89 1.27 -11.77
C ASN A 334 -7.59 2.08 -11.64
N CYS A 335 -6.68 1.63 -10.77
CA CYS A 335 -5.36 2.24 -10.59
C CYS A 335 -4.53 2.26 -11.90
N ASP A 336 -4.95 1.52 -12.95
CA ASP A 336 -4.31 1.49 -14.28
C ASP A 336 -4.52 2.78 -15.10
N MET A 337 -5.47 3.65 -14.72
CA MET A 337 -5.76 4.92 -15.39
C MET A 337 -6.21 6.00 -14.39
N CYS A 338 -5.30 6.50 -13.56
CA CYS A 338 -5.60 7.66 -12.73
C CYS A 338 -5.45 8.96 -13.53
N TRP A 339 -6.50 9.35 -14.25
CA TRP A 339 -6.75 10.74 -14.66
C TRP A 339 -8.17 11.11 -14.25
N ILE A 340 -8.33 11.78 -13.11
CA ILE A 340 -9.60 12.45 -12.79
C ILE A 340 -9.55 13.84 -13.39
N THR A 341 -10.10 13.96 -14.60
CA THR A 341 -10.96 15.09 -14.93
C THR A 341 -12.06 14.52 -15.80
N LEU A 342 -13.33 14.74 -15.46
CA LEU A 342 -14.40 15.13 -16.40
C LEU A 342 -15.73 15.37 -15.64
N PRO A 343 -16.53 16.37 -16.06
CA PRO A 343 -17.80 16.79 -15.44
C PRO A 343 -18.97 15.85 -15.78
N PRO A 344 -20.14 15.98 -15.11
CA PRO A 344 -21.16 14.93 -15.09
C PRO A 344 -22.13 15.02 -16.28
N VAL A 345 -21.99 14.18 -17.32
CA VAL A 345 -23.10 13.84 -18.23
C VAL A 345 -22.86 12.45 -18.87
N VAL A 346 -23.95 11.69 -19.08
CA VAL A 346 -24.11 10.48 -19.95
C VAL A 346 -23.77 9.14 -19.26
N SER A 347 -24.58 8.08 -19.21
CA SER A 347 -25.90 7.74 -19.78
C SER A 347 -26.51 6.53 -19.04
N ARG A 348 -27.83 6.55 -18.83
CA ARG A 348 -28.67 5.37 -18.56
C ARG A 348 -28.75 4.56 -19.86
N TYR A 349 -28.50 3.26 -19.85
CA TYR A 349 -29.19 2.21 -20.63
C TYR A 349 -28.39 0.90 -20.49
N LEU A 350 -29.11 -0.22 -20.49
CA LEU A 350 -28.66 -1.63 -20.46
C LEU A 350 -28.65 -2.28 -19.07
N LEU A 351 -29.82 -2.71 -18.61
CA LEU A 351 -29.96 -3.82 -17.66
C LEU A 351 -31.11 -4.72 -18.14
N SER A 352 -30.78 -5.83 -18.79
CA SER A 352 -31.70 -6.95 -18.96
C SER A 352 -30.92 -8.26 -19.04
N GLY A 353 -31.00 -9.05 -17.98
CA GLY A 353 -30.56 -10.44 -17.96
C GLY A 353 -29.49 -10.72 -16.92
N LEU A 354 -29.90 -10.98 -15.67
CA LEU A 354 -29.05 -11.68 -14.70
C LEU A 354 -29.90 -12.74 -13.97
N GLU A 355 -29.41 -13.98 -14.01
CA GLU A 355 -29.91 -15.11 -13.22
C GLU A 355 -29.43 -15.02 -11.77
N LYS A 356 -30.13 -15.74 -10.88
CA LYS A 356 -29.99 -15.67 -9.42
C LYS A 356 -28.55 -15.91 -8.94
N VAL A 357 -27.99 -14.93 -8.26
CA VAL A 357 -26.72 -14.98 -7.51
C VAL A 357 -27.02 -15.25 -6.02
N GLU A 358 -26.11 -15.94 -5.35
CA GLU A 358 -26.18 -16.28 -3.94
C GLU A 358 -25.95 -15.04 -3.05
N VAL A 359 -26.98 -14.65 -2.30
CA VAL A 359 -27.01 -13.42 -1.50
C VAL A 359 -26.16 -13.54 -0.25
N ARG A 360 -25.09 -12.74 -0.16
CA ARG A 360 -24.35 -12.53 1.10
C ARG A 360 -24.53 -11.10 1.60
N PRO A 361 -24.85 -10.89 2.88
CA PRO A 361 -24.96 -9.56 3.46
C PRO A 361 -23.55 -8.98 3.58
N CYS A 362 -23.22 -7.89 2.87
CA CYS A 362 -21.88 -7.33 3.01
C CYS A 362 -21.93 -5.81 3.15
N GLY A 363 -21.69 -5.28 4.35
CA GLY A 363 -21.20 -3.91 4.49
C GLY A 363 -19.91 -3.71 3.67
N CYS A 364 -19.28 -2.54 3.75
CA CYS A 364 -18.03 -2.29 3.03
C CYS A 364 -16.99 -3.35 3.41
N LEU A 365 -16.46 -4.06 2.39
CA LEU A 365 -15.41 -5.05 2.56
C LEU A 365 -14.09 -4.31 2.71
N ILE A 366 -13.39 -4.54 3.82
CA ILE A 366 -12.05 -4.00 4.03
C ILE A 366 -11.07 -5.17 4.12
N LEU A 367 -10.07 -5.13 3.25
CA LEU A 367 -8.99 -6.09 3.24
C LEU A 367 -7.67 -5.40 3.60
N VAL A 368 -6.86 -6.03 4.44
CA VAL A 368 -5.57 -5.49 4.89
C VAL A 368 -4.49 -6.52 4.58
N PHE A 369 -3.54 -6.16 3.72
CA PHE A 369 -2.33 -6.95 3.55
C PHE A 369 -1.30 -6.46 4.55
N GLU A 370 -1.11 -7.18 5.65
CA GLU A 370 -0.24 -6.82 6.76
C GLU A 370 1.05 -7.65 6.72
N LEU A 371 2.18 -6.97 6.86
CA LEU A 371 3.52 -7.52 6.71
C LEU A 371 4.17 -7.90 8.02
N PHE A 372 3.73 -7.33 9.15
CA PHE A 372 4.32 -7.49 10.47
C PHE A 372 3.33 -8.10 11.47
N THR A 373 2.60 -7.27 12.21
CA THR A 373 1.73 -7.69 13.32
C THR A 373 0.36 -7.02 13.13
N PRO A 374 -0.73 -7.79 12.95
CA PRO A 374 -2.06 -7.23 12.77
C PRO A 374 -2.65 -6.72 14.09
N ALA A 375 -3.58 -5.77 14.00
CA ALA A 375 -4.50 -5.50 15.11
C ALA A 375 -5.71 -6.44 15.03
N SER A 376 -6.46 -6.56 16.12
CA SER A 376 -7.69 -7.38 16.15
C SER A 376 -8.88 -6.73 15.44
N GLN A 377 -8.84 -5.42 15.26
CA GLN A 377 -9.95 -4.62 14.71
C GLN A 377 -9.42 -3.41 13.94
N LEU A 378 -10.29 -2.90 13.07
CA LEU A 378 -10.16 -1.63 12.37
C LEU A 378 -10.90 -0.54 13.14
N VAL A 379 -10.29 0.63 13.28
CA VAL A 379 -10.85 1.78 14.00
C VAL A 379 -10.99 2.96 13.04
N PHE A 380 -12.17 3.58 13.00
CA PHE A 380 -12.47 4.72 12.14
C PHE A 380 -12.46 6.03 12.93
N ARG A 381 -12.08 7.12 12.28
CA ARG A 381 -11.94 8.46 12.86
C ARG A 381 -12.52 9.51 11.91
N GLU A 382 -13.01 10.60 12.49
CA GLU A 382 -13.45 11.80 11.74
C GLU A 382 -12.28 12.68 11.30
N THR A 383 -11.12 12.55 11.97
CA THR A 383 -9.93 13.37 11.72
C THR A 383 -8.68 12.51 11.59
N PRO A 384 -7.67 12.93 10.82
CA PRO A 384 -6.40 12.23 10.74
C PRO A 384 -5.65 12.29 12.07
N ILE A 385 -4.76 11.32 12.29
CA ILE A 385 -3.78 11.37 13.39
C ILE A 385 -2.49 11.92 12.78
N LEU A 386 -2.26 13.21 12.99
CA LEU A 386 -1.01 13.88 12.62
C LEU A 386 0.04 13.61 13.69
N GLY A 387 1.21 13.12 13.25
CA GLY A 387 2.34 12.74 14.10
C GLY A 387 3.15 13.91 14.66
#